data_AF-A0A9W8P6G5-F1
#
_entry.id   AF-A0A9W8P6G5-F1
#
_cell.length_a   1.000
_cell.length_b   1.000
_cell.length_c   1.000
_cell.angle_alpha   90.00
_cell.angle_beta   90.00
_cell.angle_gamma   90.00
#
_symmetry.space_group_name_H-M   'P 1'
#
loop_
_entity.id
_entity.type
_entity.pdbx_description
1 polymer ?
#
loop_
_entity_poly.entity_id
_entity_poly.type
_entity_poly.pdbx_seq_one_letter_code
_entity_poly.pdbx_strand_id
1 'polypeptide(L)'
;FNHRYQYPWVFLNDEEFTNEFKGLVLLETNTPVYFGLIPKEQWVQPAWIDEGKAEESRHRLKEQNIIYGDSSSYRNMCRFNSGVSLLLPYNLAHPQ
;
A
#
# COMPACT_ATOMS: atom_id res chain seq x y z
N PHE A 1 -14.03 10.86 15.96
CA PHE A 1 -14.25 11.63 14.72
C PHE A 1 -15.24 10.92 13.80
N ASN A 2 -14.85 9.79 13.18
CA ASN A 2 -15.65 9.23 12.08
C ASN A 2 -16.99 8.60 12.50
N HIS A 3 -17.15 8.22 13.78
CA HIS A 3 -18.47 7.85 14.34
C HIS A 3 -19.55 8.93 14.12
N ARG A 4 -19.18 10.22 14.04
CA ARG A 4 -20.13 11.32 13.81
C ARG A 4 -20.36 11.63 12.33
N TYR A 5 -19.32 11.54 11.50
CA TYR A 5 -19.35 12.05 10.12
C TYR A 5 -19.47 10.98 9.04
N GLN A 6 -19.27 9.71 9.43
CA GLN A 6 -19.55 8.54 8.61
C GLN A 6 -18.86 8.53 7.22
N TYR A 7 -17.62 9.05 7.13
CA TYR A 7 -16.83 8.95 5.90
C TYR A 7 -16.44 7.49 5.60
N PRO A 8 -16.37 7.10 4.32
CA PRO A 8 -15.97 5.76 3.96
C PRO A 8 -14.49 5.50 4.29
N TRP A 9 -14.16 4.23 4.54
CA TRP A 9 -12.78 3.76 4.65
C TRP A 9 -12.37 3.05 3.36
N VAL A 10 -11.14 3.28 2.92
CA VAL A 10 -10.53 2.54 1.80
C VAL A 10 -9.23 1.92 2.30
N PHE A 11 -9.17 0.60 2.27
CA PHE A 11 -7.97 -0.17 2.58
C PHE A 11 -7.35 -0.68 1.28
N LEU A 12 -6.05 -0.44 1.12
CA LEU A 12 -5.28 -0.88 -0.04
C LEU A 12 -4.14 -1.78 0.44
N ASN A 13 -3.89 -2.88 -0.28
CA ASN A 13 -2.79 -3.80 0.03
C ASN A 13 -2.20 -4.37 -1.26
N ASP A 14 -0.93 -4.79 -1.21
CA ASP A 14 -0.27 -5.47 -2.32
C ASP A 14 -0.63 -6.96 -2.42
N GLU A 15 -1.34 -7.49 -1.41
CA GLU A 15 -1.92 -8.83 -1.38
C GLU A 15 -3.42 -8.79 -1.07
N GLU A 16 -4.13 -9.87 -1.42
CA GLU A 16 -5.56 -9.99 -1.13
C GLU A 16 -5.84 -9.98 0.38
N PHE A 17 -6.75 -9.11 0.81
CA PHE A 17 -7.22 -9.11 2.19
C PHE A 17 -8.00 -10.40 2.49
N THR A 18 -7.67 -11.05 3.61
CA THR A 18 -8.38 -12.25 4.05
C THR A 18 -9.82 -11.91 4.47
N ASN A 19 -10.72 -12.89 4.39
CA ASN A 19 -12.11 -12.72 4.84
C ASN A 19 -12.19 -12.43 6.34
N GLU A 20 -11.26 -13.00 7.13
CA GLU A 20 -11.14 -12.71 8.55
C GLU A 20 -10.82 -11.23 8.80
N PHE A 21 -9.82 -10.68 8.11
CA PHE A 21 -9.47 -9.27 8.23
C PHE A 21 -10.64 -8.36 7.83
N LYS A 22 -11.27 -8.63 6.67
CA LYS A 22 -12.44 -7.87 6.21
C LYS A 22 -13.58 -7.91 7.25
N GLY A 23 -13.84 -9.09 7.83
CA GLY A 23 -14.86 -9.29 8.86
C GLY A 23 -14.57 -8.47 10.12
N LEU A 24 -13.34 -8.51 10.62
CA LEU A 24 -12.93 -7.74 11.80
C LEU A 24 -13.09 -6.23 11.58
N VAL A 25 -12.67 -5.71 10.42
CA VAL A 25 -12.81 -4.28 10.09
C VAL A 25 -14.27 -3.84 10.03
N LEU A 26 -15.15 -4.66 9.46
CA LEU A 26 -16.58 -4.36 9.36
C LEU A 26 -17.31 -4.36 10.71
N LEU A 27 -16.75 -5.02 11.74
CA LEU A 27 -17.30 -4.95 13.10
C LEU A 27 -16.99 -3.62 13.80
N GLU A 28 -15.91 -2.95 13.39
CA GLU A 28 -15.42 -1.71 14.03
C GLU A 28 -16.11 -0.44 13.51
N THR A 29 -16.83 -0.51 12.38
CA THR A 29 -17.47 0.67 11.77
C THR A 29 -18.74 0.34 11.01
N ASN A 30 -19.73 1.24 11.09
CA ASN A 30 -20.97 1.18 10.31
C ASN A 30 -20.87 1.97 8.99
N THR A 31 -19.74 2.61 8.72
CA THR A 31 -19.49 3.35 7.47
C THR A 31 -19.18 2.39 6.33
N PRO A 32 -19.38 2.78 5.06
CA PRO A 32 -18.90 2.00 3.93
C PRO A 32 -17.39 1.73 4.04
N VAL A 33 -16.98 0.49 3.75
CA VAL A 33 -15.57 0.08 3.72
C VAL A 33 -15.29 -0.57 2.38
N TYR A 34 -14.22 -0.13 1.74
CA TYR A 34 -13.74 -0.64 0.46
C TYR A 34 -12.36 -1.28 0.66
N PHE A 35 -12.16 -2.43 0.03
CA PHE A 35 -10.90 -3.15 0.03
C PHE A 35 -10.40 -3.24 -1.41
N GLY A 36 -9.21 -2.70 -1.68
CA GLY A 36 -8.59 -2.72 -3.00
C GLY A 36 -7.26 -3.47 -2.98
N LEU A 37 -7.05 -4.29 -4.00
CA LEU A 37 -5.74 -4.86 -4.31
C LEU A 37 -4.96 -3.87 -5.19
N ILE A 38 -3.74 -3.55 -4.79
CA ILE A 38 -2.83 -2.73 -5.58
C ILE A 38 -2.31 -3.58 -6.74
N PRO A 39 -2.49 -3.16 -8.01
CA PRO A 39 -1.90 -3.86 -9.14
C PRO A 39 -0.39 -4.02 -8.97
N LYS A 40 0.14 -5.19 -9.29
CA LYS A 40 1.55 -5.51 -9.05
C LYS A 40 2.48 -4.49 -9.70
N GLU A 41 2.16 -4.04 -10.90
CA GLU A 41 2.91 -3.05 -11.68
C GLU A 41 3.00 -1.68 -10.98
N GLN A 42 1.99 -1.36 -10.16
CA GLN A 42 1.93 -0.14 -9.37
C GLN A 42 2.64 -0.26 -8.02
N TRP A 43 2.93 -1.49 -7.57
CA TRP A 43 3.63 -1.76 -6.31
C TRP A 43 5.11 -2.10 -6.49
N VAL A 44 5.46 -2.95 -7.45
CA VAL A 44 6.85 -3.38 -7.67
C VAL A 44 7.71 -2.31 -8.34
N GLN A 45 9.03 -2.46 -8.28
CA GLN A 45 9.95 -1.56 -8.98
C GLN A 45 9.64 -1.53 -10.50
N PRO A 46 9.58 -0.34 -11.11
CA PRO A 46 9.41 -0.22 -12.57
C PRO A 46 10.57 -0.84 -13.34
N ALA A 47 10.29 -1.30 -14.56
CA ALA A 47 11.27 -1.99 -15.41
C ALA A 47 12.52 -1.15 -15.79
N TRP A 48 12.45 0.18 -15.68
CA TRP A 48 13.61 1.05 -15.92
C TRP A 48 14.56 1.16 -14.73
N ILE A 49 14.23 0.56 -13.58
CA ILE A 49 15.14 0.48 -12.44
C ILE A 49 16.02 -0.77 -12.57
N ASP A 50 17.32 -0.54 -12.49
CA ASP A 50 18.33 -1.60 -12.38
C ASP A 50 18.26 -2.20 -10.97
N GLU A 51 17.69 -3.40 -10.87
CA GLU A 51 17.50 -4.08 -9.59
C GLU A 51 18.83 -4.46 -8.92
N GLY A 52 19.88 -4.75 -9.69
CA GLY A 52 21.20 -5.07 -9.13
C GLY A 52 21.81 -3.86 -8.42
N LYS A 53 21.73 -2.67 -9.04
CA LYS A 53 22.16 -1.41 -8.40
C LYS A 53 21.29 -1.05 -7.19
N ALA A 54 19.99 -1.30 -7.28
CA ALA A 54 19.06 -1.04 -6.18
C ALA A 54 19.36 -1.94 -4.98
N GLU A 55 19.62 -3.22 -5.23
CA GLU A 55 20.01 -4.21 -4.22
C GLU A 55 21.33 -3.84 -3.54
N GLU A 56 22.37 -3.52 -4.32
CA GLU A 56 23.66 -3.08 -3.76
C GLU A 56 23.49 -1.85 -2.87
N SER A 57 22.69 -0.88 -3.30
CA SER A 57 22.39 0.32 -2.50
C SER A 57 21.64 -0.02 -1.21
N ARG A 58 20.70 -0.96 -1.25
CA ARG A 58 19.98 -1.45 -0.06
C ARG A 58 20.93 -2.16 0.92
N HIS A 59 21.88 -2.95 0.43
CA HIS A 59 22.93 -3.55 1.25
C HIS A 59 23.77 -2.50 1.97
N ARG A 60 24.20 -1.44 1.26
CA ARG A 60 24.95 -0.33 1.89
C ARG A 60 24.13 0.37 2.98
N LEU A 61 22.83 0.58 2.78
CA LEU A 61 21.95 1.17 3.80
C LEU A 61 21.82 0.26 5.04
N LYS A 62 21.76 -1.06 4.84
CA LYS A 62 21.77 -2.03 5.94
C LYS A 62 23.06 -1.99 6.74
N GLU A 63 24.21 -1.93 6.07
CA GLU A 63 25.53 -1.81 6.71
C GLU A 63 25.66 -0.53 7.54
N GLN A 64 25.01 0.55 7.09
CA GLN A 64 24.91 1.82 7.82
C GLN A 64 23.90 1.81 8.97
N ASN A 65 23.27 0.67 9.27
CA ASN A 65 22.22 0.51 10.28
C ASN A 65 21.01 1.43 10.05
N ILE A 66 20.69 1.73 8.80
CA ILE A 66 19.48 2.49 8.46
C ILE A 66 18.27 1.56 8.62
N ILE A 67 17.28 2.00 9.39
CA ILE A 67 16.05 1.24 9.65
C ILE A 67 15.33 0.98 8.32
N TYR A 68 14.97 -0.29 8.09
CA TYR A 68 14.38 -0.78 6.84
C TYR A 68 15.24 -0.57 5.58
N GLY A 69 16.54 -0.32 5.73
CA GLY A 69 17.46 -0.03 4.62
C GLY A 69 17.52 -1.13 3.56
N ASP A 70 17.34 -2.39 3.96
CA ASP A 70 17.29 -3.56 3.09
C ASP A 70 15.88 -3.97 2.63
N SER A 71 14.82 -3.35 3.15
CA SER A 71 13.44 -3.74 2.86
C SER A 71 12.98 -3.19 1.51
N SER A 72 12.78 -4.09 0.54
CA SER A 72 12.18 -3.76 -0.76
C SER A 72 10.72 -3.35 -0.62
N SER A 73 9.94 -4.02 0.23
CA SER A 73 8.54 -3.67 0.48
C SER A 73 8.38 -2.28 1.11
N TYR A 74 9.28 -1.87 2.01
CA TYR A 74 9.29 -0.52 2.56
C TYR A 74 9.58 0.54 1.49
N ARG A 75 10.52 0.27 0.58
CA ARG A 75 10.83 1.15 -0.56
C ARG A 75 9.64 1.26 -1.53
N ASN A 76 8.95 0.15 -1.78
CA ASN A 76 7.73 0.13 -2.59
C ASN A 76 6.61 0.94 -1.93
N MET A 77 6.40 0.79 -0.62
CA MET A 77 5.45 1.58 0.17
C MET A 77 5.75 3.08 0.07
N CYS A 78 7.02 3.48 0.24
CA CYS A 78 7.41 4.89 0.09
C CYS A 78 7.11 5.41 -1.31
N ARG A 79 7.39 4.64 -2.37
CA ARG A 79 7.08 5.02 -3.76
C ARG A 79 5.57 5.15 -3.98
N PHE A 80 4.81 4.18 -3.48
CA PHE A 80 3.36 4.14 -3.61
C PHE A 80 2.73 5.39 -2.99
N ASN A 81 3.08 5.70 -1.74
CA ASN A 81 2.55 6.86 -1.02
C ASN A 81 3.02 8.20 -1.57
N SER A 82 4.20 8.25 -2.22
CA SER A 82 4.75 9.50 -2.77
C SER A 82 4.13 9.91 -4.11
N GLY A 83 3.46 9.02 -4.84
CA GLY A 83 2.95 9.38 -6.16
C GLY A 83 1.88 8.49 -6.80
N VAL A 84 1.75 7.22 -6.39
CA VAL A 84 0.80 6.29 -7.04
C VAL A 84 -0.55 6.24 -6.31
N SER A 85 -0.53 6.43 -4.99
CA SER A 85 -1.69 6.31 -4.10
C SER A 85 -2.85 7.24 -4.47
N LEU A 86 -2.62 8.37 -5.13
CA LEU A 86 -3.68 9.31 -5.52
C LEU A 86 -4.60 8.79 -6.64
N LEU A 87 -4.19 7.78 -7.41
CA LEU A 87 -4.91 7.32 -8.60
C LEU A 87 -5.93 6.19 -8.32
N LEU A 88 -5.75 5.45 -7.23
CA LEU A 88 -6.55 4.26 -6.91
C LEU A 88 -7.88 4.51 -6.16
N PRO A 89 -7.96 5.45 -5.19
CA PRO A 89 -9.17 5.65 -4.39
C PRO A 89 -10.39 6.08 -5.22
N TYR A 90 -10.16 6.83 -6.32
CA TYR A 90 -11.23 7.33 -7.18
C TYR A 90 -12.03 6.20 -7.84
N ASN A 91 -11.35 5.17 -8.33
CA ASN A 91 -11.98 4.07 -9.06
C ASN A 91 -12.73 3.09 -8.14
N LEU A 92 -12.33 2.99 -6.86
CA LEU A 92 -12.98 2.12 -5.88
C LEU A 92 -14.25 2.74 -5.27
N ALA A 93 -14.29 4.07 -5.13
CA ALA A 93 -15.44 4.79 -4.60
C ALA A 93 -16.57 4.99 -5.64
N HIS A 94 -16.26 4.86 -6.93
CA HIS A 94 -17.20 5.05 -8.05
C HIS A 94 -17.08 3.93 -9.10
N PRO A 95 -17.51 2.70 -8.78
CA PRO A 95 -17.60 1.63 -9.78
C PRO A 95 -18.64 2.00 -10.86
N GLN A 96 -18.31 1.82 -12.14
CA GLN A 96 -19.28 1.98 -13.26
C GLN A 96 -20.35 0.89 -13.24
#